data_AF-A0A0Q7QC53-F1
#
_entry.id   AF-A0A0Q7QC53-F1
#
_cell.length_a   1.000
_cell.length_b   1.000
_cell.length_c   1.000
_cell.angle_alpha   90.00
_cell.angle_beta   90.00
_cell.angle_gamma   90.00
#
_symmetry.space_group_name_H-M   'P 1'
#
loop_
_entity.id
_entity.type
_entity.pdbx_description
1 polymer ?
#
loop_
_entity_poly.entity_id
_entity_poly.type
_entity_poly.pdbx_seq_one_letter_code
_entity_poly.pdbx_strand_id
1 'polypeptide(L)'
;MYDPQTILSAIDDHPVPILLGFGLAMVLQNVAMVTAVVMTRREGWISIPLPCTFLWLAHDLSVVARFDTWFNTYDHWFLKLFWLGLLSAFLLELVFMTQAMRVGRKEYLPNGSQAQWNALLWGGAALFVLCWEYQTTVWDDPLHQALASTTMYVIPLAVVPLVLRRRSAVAQSPVIYACFAGMVILWWAVTMGAYGEGFRTWQYLASGVVAFGTLTGLSVWIHRLRAAGPPPEPDLERVPAAVRS
;
A
#
# COMPACT_ATOMS: atom_id res chain seq x y z
N MET A 1 -11.46 16.71 10.18
CA MET A 1 -10.21 16.32 10.92
C MET A 1 -9.16 17.42 11.00
N TYR A 2 -8.97 18.22 9.95
CA TYR A 2 -8.12 19.42 9.88
C TYR A 2 -8.72 20.37 8.84
N ASP A 3 -8.35 21.65 8.86
CA ASP A 3 -8.76 22.60 7.83
C ASP A 3 -7.87 22.44 6.57
N PRO A 4 -8.45 22.15 5.38
CA PRO A 4 -7.68 22.03 4.14
C PRO A 4 -6.79 23.23 3.85
N GLN A 5 -7.29 24.45 4.08
CA GLN A 5 -6.56 25.67 3.74
C GLN A 5 -5.30 25.86 4.60
N THR A 6 -5.38 25.46 5.86
CA THR A 6 -4.21 25.39 6.75
C THR A 6 -3.12 24.47 6.18
N ILE A 7 -3.48 23.29 5.67
CA ILE A 7 -2.52 22.35 5.08
C ILE A 7 -1.94 22.90 3.77
N LEU A 8 -2.79 23.43 2.90
CA LEU A 8 -2.38 23.99 1.61
C LEU A 8 -1.46 25.20 1.79
N SER A 9 -1.76 26.10 2.73
CA SER A 9 -0.90 27.24 3.07
C SER A 9 0.46 26.77 3.59
N ALA A 10 0.47 25.77 4.47
CA ALA A 10 1.72 25.20 4.96
C ALA A 10 2.55 24.56 3.83
N ILE A 11 1.89 24.06 2.79
CA ILE A 11 2.55 23.53 1.61
C ILE A 11 3.25 24.63 0.81
N ASP A 12 2.57 25.76 0.62
CA ASP A 12 3.11 26.93 -0.08
C ASP A 12 4.25 27.60 0.68
N ASP A 13 4.26 27.53 2.01
CA ASP A 13 5.33 28.04 2.85
C ASP A 13 6.59 27.14 2.83
N HIS A 14 6.44 25.85 2.49
CA HIS A 14 7.51 24.84 2.54
C HIS A 14 7.62 23.99 1.26
N PRO A 15 7.62 24.59 0.05
CA PRO A 15 7.45 23.84 -1.19
C PRO A 15 8.62 22.90 -1.47
N VAL A 16 9.85 23.31 -1.13
CA VAL A 16 11.07 22.52 -1.35
C VAL A 16 11.10 21.22 -0.54
N PRO A 17 11.01 21.25 0.81
CA PRO A 17 11.00 20.01 1.58
C PRO A 17 9.80 19.11 1.25
N ILE A 18 8.67 19.68 0.85
CA ILE A 18 7.48 18.92 0.44
C ILE A 18 7.69 18.21 -0.89
N LEU A 19 8.20 18.92 -1.90
CA LEU A 19 8.54 18.33 -3.19
C LEU A 19 9.61 17.25 -3.05
N LEU A 20 10.63 17.47 -2.22
CA LEU A 20 11.66 16.47 -1.97
C LEU A 20 11.11 15.27 -1.21
N GLY A 21 10.39 15.48 -0.12
CA GLY A 21 9.88 14.40 0.72
C GLY A 21 8.84 13.54 0.00
N PHE A 22 7.76 14.15 -0.49
CA PHE A 22 6.74 13.40 -1.22
C PHE A 22 7.21 12.93 -2.60
N GLY A 23 8.01 13.73 -3.31
CA GLY A 23 8.58 13.31 -4.59
C GLY A 23 9.48 12.09 -4.47
N LEU A 24 10.38 12.05 -3.47
CA LEU A 24 11.19 10.86 -3.20
C LEU A 24 10.34 9.69 -2.70
N ALA A 25 9.30 9.94 -1.89
CA ALA A 25 8.38 8.89 -1.46
C ALA A 25 7.67 8.26 -2.67
N MET A 26 7.23 9.05 -3.64
CA MET A 26 6.64 8.57 -4.90
C MET A 26 7.62 7.75 -5.74
N VAL A 27 8.90 8.14 -5.79
CA VAL A 27 9.93 7.34 -6.46
C VAL A 27 10.10 5.98 -5.78
N LEU A 28 10.23 5.95 -4.46
CA LEU A 28 10.35 4.71 -3.70
C LEU A 28 9.11 3.82 -3.86
N GLN A 29 7.90 4.41 -3.87
CA GLN A 29 6.66 3.71 -4.14
C GLN A 29 6.70 3.02 -5.50
N ASN A 30 7.08 3.75 -6.55
CA ASN A 30 7.17 3.20 -7.90
C ASN A 30 8.20 2.07 -7.98
N VAL A 31 9.38 2.23 -7.35
CA VAL A 31 10.38 1.16 -7.28
C VAL A 31 9.81 -0.08 -6.58
N ALA A 32 9.13 0.08 -5.45
CA ALA A 32 8.52 -1.03 -4.72
C ALA A 32 7.45 -1.73 -5.57
N MET A 33 6.55 -0.96 -6.17
CA MET A 33 5.44 -1.50 -6.95
C MET A 33 5.90 -2.21 -8.22
N VAL A 34 6.81 -1.59 -8.98
CA VAL A 34 7.41 -2.21 -10.18
C VAL A 34 8.19 -3.48 -9.80
N THR A 35 8.94 -3.44 -8.70
CA THR A 35 9.62 -4.63 -8.17
C THR A 35 8.61 -5.74 -7.91
N ALA A 36 7.49 -5.44 -7.25
CA ALA A 36 6.43 -6.42 -6.99
C ALA A 36 5.85 -7.01 -8.28
N VAL A 37 5.58 -6.18 -9.30
CA VAL A 37 5.13 -6.65 -10.62
C VAL A 37 6.14 -7.64 -11.21
N VAL A 38 7.43 -7.29 -11.22
CA VAL A 38 8.51 -8.13 -11.75
C VAL A 38 8.62 -9.43 -10.98
N MET A 39 8.56 -9.38 -9.64
CA MET A 39 8.62 -10.56 -8.78
C MET A 39 7.47 -11.53 -9.08
N THR A 40 6.24 -11.03 -9.22
CA THR A 40 5.10 -11.88 -9.57
C THR A 40 5.21 -12.47 -10.97
N ARG A 41 5.68 -11.70 -11.96
CA ARG A 41 5.90 -12.24 -13.31
C ARG A 41 6.96 -13.33 -13.33
N ARG A 42 8.06 -13.14 -12.58
CA ARG A 42 9.18 -14.08 -12.54
C ARG A 42 8.84 -15.36 -11.78
N GLU A 43 8.14 -15.24 -10.65
CA GLU A 43 7.98 -16.36 -9.72
C GLU A 43 6.59 -16.98 -9.76
N GLY A 44 5.61 -16.38 -10.45
CA GLY A 44 4.29 -16.97 -10.65
C GLY A 44 3.42 -16.99 -9.40
N TRP A 45 3.74 -16.17 -8.39
CA TRP A 45 2.99 -15.99 -7.15
C TRP A 45 2.72 -14.51 -6.91
N ILE A 46 1.64 -14.17 -6.21
CA ILE A 46 1.37 -12.76 -5.91
C ILE A 46 2.44 -12.22 -4.96
N SER A 47 2.97 -11.04 -5.26
CA SER A 47 3.95 -10.34 -4.45
C SER A 47 3.23 -9.50 -3.40
N ILE A 48 2.31 -8.64 -3.84
CA ILE A 48 1.46 -7.83 -2.98
C ILE A 48 0.28 -8.66 -2.47
N PRO A 49 0.03 -8.75 -1.15
CA PRO A 49 -1.14 -9.40 -0.58
C PRO A 49 -2.45 -8.73 -1.01
N LEU A 50 -3.53 -9.51 -1.15
CA LEU A 50 -4.84 -8.99 -1.58
C LEU A 50 -5.39 -7.83 -0.73
N PRO A 51 -5.28 -7.82 0.62
CA PRO A 51 -5.77 -6.69 1.40
C PRO A 51 -5.09 -5.37 1.03
N CYS A 52 -3.79 -5.41 0.71
CA CYS A 52 -3.08 -4.22 0.22
C CYS A 52 -3.59 -3.81 -1.15
N THR A 53 -3.71 -4.76 -2.09
CA THR A 53 -4.23 -4.50 -3.44
C THR A 53 -5.63 -3.87 -3.39
N PHE A 54 -6.53 -4.35 -2.53
CA PHE A 54 -7.88 -3.79 -2.40
C PHE A 54 -7.88 -2.41 -1.76
N LEU A 55 -7.11 -2.23 -0.68
CA LEU A 55 -7.05 -0.95 0.03
C LEU A 55 -6.46 0.15 -0.85
N TRP A 56 -5.34 -0.13 -1.51
CA TRP A 56 -4.69 0.87 -2.35
C TRP A 56 -5.53 1.21 -3.58
N LEU A 57 -6.13 0.19 -4.23
CA LEU A 57 -7.06 0.41 -5.33
C LEU A 57 -8.21 1.33 -4.92
N ALA A 58 -8.78 1.12 -3.73
CA ALA A 58 -9.86 1.96 -3.23
C ALA A 58 -9.39 3.40 -2.94
N HIS A 59 -8.25 3.56 -2.28
CA HIS A 59 -7.62 4.86 -2.01
C HIS A 59 -7.34 5.63 -3.31
N ASP A 60 -6.58 5.03 -4.23
CA ASP A 60 -6.11 5.71 -5.43
C ASP A 60 -7.28 5.99 -6.39
N LEU A 61 -8.21 5.05 -6.55
CA LEU A 61 -9.43 5.28 -7.33
C LEU A 61 -10.24 6.45 -6.77
N SER A 62 -10.38 6.54 -5.43
CA SER A 62 -11.14 7.62 -4.79
C SER A 62 -10.56 9.00 -5.11
N VAL A 63 -9.23 9.13 -5.19
CA VAL A 63 -8.57 10.37 -5.56
C VAL A 63 -8.67 10.60 -7.06
N VAL A 64 -8.37 9.60 -7.88
CA VAL A 64 -8.39 9.71 -9.34
C VAL A 64 -9.77 10.11 -9.86
N ALA A 65 -10.84 9.52 -9.33
CA ALA A 65 -12.22 9.78 -9.73
C ALA A 65 -12.70 11.21 -9.41
N ARG A 66 -12.06 11.90 -8.45
CA ARG A 66 -12.42 13.24 -7.99
C ARG A 66 -11.64 14.36 -8.69
N PHE A 67 -11.39 14.21 -9.99
CA PHE A 67 -10.63 15.19 -10.78
C PHE A 67 -11.10 16.64 -10.56
N ASP A 68 -12.41 16.89 -10.62
CA ASP A 68 -12.99 18.22 -10.44
C ASP A 68 -12.65 18.84 -9.08
N THR A 69 -12.65 18.04 -8.01
CA THR A 69 -12.28 18.48 -6.66
C THR A 69 -10.84 19.00 -6.61
N TRP A 70 -9.90 18.30 -7.24
CA TRP A 70 -8.48 18.66 -7.16
C TRP A 70 -8.09 19.77 -8.12
N PHE A 71 -8.70 19.81 -9.31
CA PHE A 71 -8.34 20.75 -10.36
C PHE A 71 -9.17 22.03 -10.35
N ASN A 72 -10.41 22.00 -9.87
CA ASN A 72 -11.34 23.14 -9.91
C ASN A 72 -11.81 23.60 -8.53
N THR A 73 -12.06 22.71 -7.57
CA THR A 73 -12.48 23.13 -6.21
C THR A 73 -11.31 23.66 -5.38
N TYR A 74 -10.26 22.86 -5.20
CA TYR A 74 -9.08 23.30 -4.45
C TYR A 74 -8.07 24.06 -5.30
N ASP A 75 -7.98 23.72 -6.59
CA ASP A 75 -7.11 24.38 -7.59
C ASP A 75 -5.66 24.59 -7.13
N HIS A 76 -5.10 23.64 -6.37
CA HIS A 76 -3.77 23.77 -5.78
C HIS A 76 -2.73 22.95 -6.54
N TRP A 77 -1.55 23.54 -6.83
CA TRP A 77 -0.49 22.89 -7.62
C TRP A 77 -0.07 21.53 -7.04
N PHE A 78 0.06 21.47 -5.71
CA PHE A 78 0.44 20.24 -5.01
C PHE A 78 -0.59 19.13 -5.21
N LEU A 79 -1.88 19.43 -5.09
CA LEU A 79 -2.95 18.43 -5.24
C LEU A 79 -3.02 17.90 -6.68
N LYS A 80 -2.74 18.75 -7.68
CA LYS A 80 -2.64 18.32 -9.08
C LYS A 80 -1.46 17.37 -9.32
N LEU A 81 -0.30 17.66 -8.72
CA LEU A 81 0.86 16.76 -8.77
C LEU A 81 0.62 15.46 -8.00
N PHE A 82 -0.01 15.55 -6.83
CA PHE A 82 -0.38 14.40 -6.02
C PHE A 82 -1.36 13.49 -6.77
N TRP A 83 -2.38 14.07 -7.41
CA TRP A 83 -3.31 13.34 -8.29
C TRP A 83 -2.58 12.63 -9.42
N LEU A 84 -1.60 13.27 -10.08
CA LEU A 84 -0.81 12.62 -11.12
C LEU A 84 0.02 11.46 -10.56
N GLY A 85 0.59 11.63 -9.37
CA GLY A 85 1.28 10.57 -8.64
C GLY A 85 0.36 9.37 -8.38
N LEU A 86 -0.84 9.61 -7.84
CA LEU A 86 -1.80 8.54 -7.55
C LEU A 86 -2.43 7.93 -8.80
N LEU A 87 -2.56 8.67 -9.90
CA LEU A 87 -2.94 8.07 -11.18
C LEU A 87 -1.91 7.01 -11.61
N SER A 88 -0.62 7.28 -11.44
CA SER A 88 0.43 6.31 -11.79
C SER A 88 0.37 5.05 -10.91
N ALA A 89 0.10 5.21 -9.62
CA ALA A 89 -0.04 4.10 -8.68
C ALA A 89 -1.33 3.29 -8.93
N PHE A 90 -2.46 3.95 -9.19
CA PHE A 90 -3.71 3.32 -9.61
C PHE A 90 -3.52 2.41 -10.83
N LEU A 91 -2.80 2.88 -11.85
CA LEU A 91 -2.51 2.08 -13.04
C LEU A 91 -1.69 0.82 -12.72
N LEU A 92 -0.73 0.92 -11.78
CA LEU A 92 0.03 -0.24 -11.29
C LEU A 92 -0.84 -1.19 -10.45
N GLU A 93 -1.82 -0.69 -9.71
CA GLU A 93 -2.75 -1.51 -8.95
C GLU A 93 -3.71 -2.30 -9.83
N LEU A 94 -4.12 -1.74 -10.98
CA LEU A 94 -4.83 -2.51 -12.01
C LEU A 94 -3.95 -3.66 -12.54
N VAL A 95 -2.63 -3.47 -12.63
CA VAL A 95 -1.68 -4.55 -12.94
C VAL A 95 -1.65 -5.58 -11.82
N PHE A 96 -1.59 -5.18 -10.55
CA PHE A 96 -1.66 -6.10 -9.40
C PHE A 96 -2.97 -6.89 -9.38
N MET A 97 -4.10 -6.25 -9.65
CA MET A 97 -5.39 -6.91 -9.75
C MET A 97 -5.38 -7.96 -10.87
N THR A 98 -4.84 -7.60 -12.03
CA THR A 98 -4.67 -8.53 -13.16
C THR A 98 -3.74 -9.71 -12.80
N GLN A 99 -2.65 -9.45 -12.08
CA GLN A 99 -1.76 -10.50 -11.59
C GLN A 99 -2.45 -11.40 -10.57
N ALA A 100 -3.20 -10.84 -9.63
CA ALA A 100 -3.99 -11.59 -8.66
C ALA A 100 -5.03 -12.48 -9.34
N MET A 101 -5.72 -11.97 -10.38
CA MET A 101 -6.62 -12.80 -11.20
C MET A 101 -5.86 -13.98 -11.82
N ARG A 102 -4.70 -13.75 -12.43
CA ARG A 102 -3.94 -14.79 -13.16
C ARG A 102 -3.33 -15.86 -12.27
N VAL A 103 -2.69 -15.47 -11.17
CA VAL A 103 -1.87 -16.41 -10.37
C VAL A 103 -2.39 -16.64 -8.95
N GLY A 104 -3.30 -15.79 -8.45
CA GLY A 104 -3.78 -15.86 -7.07
C GLY A 104 -4.69 -17.07 -6.79
N ARG A 105 -5.44 -17.56 -7.79
CA ARG A 105 -6.38 -18.69 -7.60
C ARG A 105 -5.71 -19.92 -6.99
N LYS A 106 -4.51 -20.27 -7.46
CA LYS A 106 -3.68 -21.40 -6.96
C LYS A 106 -3.53 -21.35 -5.44
N GLU A 107 -3.39 -20.15 -4.89
CA GLU A 107 -3.08 -19.94 -3.49
C GLU A 107 -4.32 -19.79 -2.60
N TYR A 108 -5.32 -19.04 -3.07
CA TYR A 108 -6.46 -18.63 -2.25
C TYR A 108 -7.71 -19.47 -2.47
N LEU A 109 -7.86 -20.07 -3.66
CA LEU A 109 -9.02 -20.87 -4.01
C LEU A 109 -8.61 -22.07 -4.90
N PRO A 110 -7.76 -22.99 -4.40
CA PRO A 110 -7.17 -24.05 -5.23
C PRO A 110 -8.22 -24.95 -5.87
N ASN A 111 -9.31 -25.24 -5.15
CA ASN A 111 -10.40 -26.12 -5.58
C ASN A 111 -11.54 -25.38 -6.29
N GLY A 112 -11.45 -24.06 -6.48
CA GLY A 112 -12.48 -23.28 -7.18
C GLY A 112 -12.12 -22.96 -8.62
N SER A 113 -13.12 -22.54 -9.39
CA SER A 113 -12.93 -22.13 -10.79
C SER A 113 -12.32 -20.73 -10.90
N GLN A 114 -11.77 -20.42 -12.08
CA GLN A 114 -11.25 -19.09 -12.38
C GLN A 114 -12.34 -18.01 -12.32
N ALA A 115 -13.58 -18.35 -12.71
CA ALA A 115 -14.71 -17.42 -12.65
C ALA A 115 -15.09 -17.10 -11.20
N GLN A 116 -15.15 -18.12 -10.32
CA GLN A 116 -15.40 -17.91 -8.89
C GLN A 116 -14.31 -17.04 -8.26
N TRP A 117 -13.05 -17.31 -8.57
CA TRP A 117 -11.92 -16.50 -8.10
C TRP A 117 -12.03 -15.04 -8.54
N ASN A 118 -12.27 -14.79 -9.83
CA ASN A 118 -12.39 -13.43 -10.34
C ASN A 118 -13.61 -12.71 -9.73
N ALA A 119 -14.73 -13.40 -9.53
CA ALA A 119 -15.91 -12.83 -8.88
C ALA A 119 -15.62 -12.41 -7.43
N LEU A 120 -14.90 -13.24 -6.67
CA LEU A 120 -14.48 -12.91 -5.31
C LEU A 120 -13.48 -11.74 -5.28
N LEU A 121 -12.55 -11.67 -6.23
CA LEU A 121 -11.63 -10.54 -6.35
C LEU A 121 -12.37 -9.23 -6.63
N TRP A 122 -13.30 -9.22 -7.59
CA TRP A 122 -14.10 -8.02 -7.90
C TRP A 122 -15.03 -7.64 -6.76
N GLY A 123 -15.65 -8.63 -6.09
CA GLY A 123 -16.44 -8.40 -4.89
C GLY A 123 -15.60 -7.77 -3.76
N GLY A 124 -14.39 -8.28 -3.52
CA GLY A 124 -13.46 -7.73 -2.54
C GLY A 124 -13.04 -6.29 -2.86
N ALA A 125 -12.71 -6.01 -4.12
CA ALA A 125 -12.39 -4.66 -4.58
C ALA A 125 -13.56 -3.68 -4.39
N ALA A 126 -14.77 -4.07 -4.79
CA ALA A 126 -15.97 -3.25 -4.63
C ALA A 126 -16.30 -2.98 -3.16
N LEU A 127 -16.19 -3.99 -2.29
CA LEU A 127 -16.41 -3.82 -0.85
C LEU A 127 -15.39 -2.86 -0.23
N PHE A 128 -14.12 -2.93 -0.63
CA PHE A 128 -13.10 -2.00 -0.13
C PHE A 128 -13.32 -0.57 -0.64
N VAL A 129 -13.75 -0.37 -1.88
CA VAL A 129 -14.14 0.96 -2.39
C VAL A 129 -15.28 1.54 -1.53
N LEU A 130 -16.34 0.77 -1.28
CA LEU A 130 -17.45 1.23 -0.44
C LEU A 130 -17.01 1.52 1.00
N CYS A 131 -16.17 0.65 1.57
CA CYS A 131 -15.63 0.82 2.91
C CYS A 131 -14.77 2.08 3.01
N TRP A 132 -13.92 2.33 2.02
CA TRP A 132 -13.06 3.50 1.93
C TRP A 132 -13.86 4.80 1.86
N GLU A 133 -14.86 4.85 0.98
CA GLU A 133 -15.75 6.00 0.83
C GLU A 133 -16.53 6.30 2.12
N TYR A 134 -17.04 5.25 2.77
CA TYR A 134 -17.69 5.39 4.06
C TYR A 134 -16.73 5.90 5.15
N GLN A 135 -15.51 5.36 5.24
CA GLN A 135 -14.52 5.82 6.22
C GLN A 135 -14.09 7.26 5.97
N THR A 136 -13.90 7.65 4.71
CA THR A 136 -13.58 9.05 4.34
C THR A 136 -14.67 10.00 4.82
N THR A 137 -15.94 9.58 4.70
CA THR A 137 -17.09 10.36 5.20
C THR A 137 -17.10 10.45 6.73
N VAL A 138 -16.83 9.34 7.44
CA VAL A 138 -16.85 9.31 8.90
C VAL A 138 -15.68 10.09 9.51
N TRP A 139 -14.51 10.04 8.88
CA TRP A 139 -13.29 10.67 9.39
C TRP A 139 -13.19 12.15 9.02
N ASP A 140 -13.98 12.62 8.06
CA ASP A 140 -13.91 13.99 7.57
C ASP A 140 -12.45 14.34 7.20
N ASP A 141 -11.89 13.54 6.29
CA ASP A 141 -10.52 13.66 5.76
C ASP A 141 -10.54 14.30 4.35
N PRO A 142 -10.76 15.62 4.25
CA PRO A 142 -11.09 16.30 3.00
C PRO A 142 -9.97 16.29 1.94
N LEU A 143 -8.70 16.12 2.33
CA LEU A 143 -7.57 15.99 1.41
C LEU A 143 -7.09 14.54 1.25
N HIS A 144 -7.78 13.57 1.88
CA HIS A 144 -7.41 12.15 1.86
C HIS A 144 -6.00 11.85 2.40
N GLN A 145 -5.38 12.78 3.15
CA GLN A 145 -3.99 12.66 3.60
C GLN A 145 -3.84 11.81 4.87
N ALA A 146 -4.80 11.90 5.79
CA ALA A 146 -4.75 11.16 7.05
C ALA A 146 -5.05 9.68 6.83
N LEU A 147 -6.10 9.38 6.07
CA LEU A 147 -6.48 8.01 5.73
C LEU A 147 -5.44 7.38 4.78
N ALA A 148 -4.80 8.16 3.89
CA ALA A 148 -3.67 7.66 3.08
C ALA A 148 -2.52 7.10 3.92
N SER A 149 -2.22 7.69 5.09
CA SER A 149 -1.17 7.16 5.97
C SER A 149 -1.45 5.71 6.44
N THR A 150 -2.71 5.30 6.47
CA THR A 150 -3.11 3.94 6.86
C THR A 150 -2.68 2.87 5.87
N THR A 151 -2.52 3.26 4.60
CA THR A 151 -2.08 2.35 3.53
C THR A 151 -0.70 1.76 3.76
N MET A 152 0.16 2.48 4.50
CA MET A 152 1.51 2.03 4.85
C MET A 152 1.53 0.99 5.98
N TYR A 153 0.53 1.00 6.88
CA TYR A 153 0.47 0.05 8.00
C TYR A 153 -0.05 -1.33 7.58
N VAL A 154 -0.84 -1.40 6.51
CA VAL A 154 -1.47 -2.65 6.09
C VAL A 154 -0.49 -3.63 5.45
N ILE A 155 0.63 -3.14 4.90
CA ILE A 155 1.67 -3.99 4.32
C ILE A 155 2.20 -5.02 5.33
N PRO A 156 2.77 -4.62 6.48
CA PRO A 156 3.30 -5.60 7.41
C PRO A 156 2.22 -6.54 7.95
N LEU A 157 1.00 -6.04 8.16
CA LEU A 157 -0.13 -6.85 8.63
C LEU A 157 -0.55 -7.93 7.62
N ALA A 158 -0.41 -7.66 6.33
CA ALA A 158 -0.83 -8.60 5.28
C ALA A 158 0.32 -9.51 4.81
N VAL A 159 1.55 -9.02 4.78
CA VAL A 159 2.73 -9.75 4.30
C VAL A 159 3.20 -10.80 5.29
N VAL A 160 3.22 -10.49 6.60
CA VAL A 160 3.71 -11.44 7.61
C VAL A 160 2.91 -12.75 7.57
N PRO A 161 1.55 -12.73 7.63
CA PRO A 161 0.76 -13.95 7.51
C PRO A 161 0.96 -14.66 6.17
N LEU A 162 1.12 -13.92 5.07
CA LEU A 162 1.34 -14.50 3.75
C LEU A 162 2.63 -15.32 3.70
N VAL A 163 3.74 -14.74 4.16
CA VAL A 163 5.05 -15.39 4.15
C VAL A 163 5.08 -16.57 5.12
N LEU A 164 4.47 -16.44 6.30
CA LEU A 164 4.35 -17.52 7.27
C LEU A 164 3.51 -18.69 6.74
N ARG A 165 2.38 -18.40 6.07
CA ARG A 165 1.53 -19.42 5.45
C ARG A 165 2.26 -20.13 4.32
N ARG A 166 2.97 -19.38 3.46
CA ARG A 166 3.77 -19.96 2.37
C ARG A 166 4.98 -20.74 2.86
N ARG A 167 5.49 -20.41 4.06
CA ARG A 167 6.81 -20.82 4.56
C ARG A 167 7.92 -20.54 3.53
N SER A 168 7.75 -19.47 2.76
CA SER A 168 8.59 -19.16 1.62
C SER A 168 8.55 -17.67 1.33
N ALA A 169 9.69 -17.12 0.93
CA ALA A 169 9.82 -15.74 0.44
C ALA A 169 9.54 -15.63 -1.08
N VAL A 170 8.86 -16.62 -1.68
CA VAL A 170 8.49 -16.58 -3.09
C VAL A 170 7.64 -15.34 -3.41
N ALA A 171 7.95 -14.72 -4.54
CA ALA A 171 7.49 -13.43 -5.02
C ALA A 171 7.73 -12.25 -4.07
N GLN A 172 8.53 -12.41 -3.01
CA GLN A 172 8.88 -11.33 -2.08
C GLN A 172 10.27 -10.78 -2.36
N SER A 173 10.46 -9.46 -2.22
CA SER A 173 11.79 -8.84 -2.38
C SER A 173 12.07 -7.92 -1.19
N PRO A 174 13.27 -7.95 -0.60
CA PRO A 174 13.62 -7.03 0.48
C PRO A 174 13.56 -5.57 0.04
N VAL A 175 13.78 -5.29 -1.26
CA VAL A 175 13.70 -3.94 -1.84
C VAL A 175 12.32 -3.33 -1.65
N ILE A 176 11.24 -4.12 -1.81
CA ILE A 176 9.86 -3.63 -1.63
C ILE A 176 9.70 -3.02 -0.24
N TYR A 177 10.12 -3.75 0.79
CA TYR A 177 9.99 -3.35 2.18
C TYR A 177 10.94 -2.22 2.58
N ALA A 178 12.16 -2.22 2.04
CA ALA A 178 13.11 -1.12 2.23
C ALA A 178 12.58 0.19 1.64
N CYS A 179 11.97 0.14 0.45
CA CYS A 179 11.33 1.31 -0.16
C CYS A 179 10.19 1.83 0.71
N PHE A 180 9.27 0.97 1.17
CA PHE A 180 8.20 1.40 2.07
C PHE A 180 8.71 1.94 3.41
N ALA A 181 9.77 1.36 3.99
CA ALA A 181 10.41 1.90 5.18
C ALA A 181 10.97 3.32 4.95
N GLY A 182 11.64 3.53 3.81
CA GLY A 182 12.11 4.86 3.41
C GLY A 182 10.96 5.85 3.18
N MET A 183 9.86 5.40 2.58
CA MET A 183 8.67 6.23 2.38
C MET A 183 8.06 6.68 3.72
N VAL A 184 8.01 5.80 4.73
CA VAL A 184 7.52 6.17 6.06
C VAL A 184 8.32 7.34 6.63
N ILE A 185 9.65 7.30 6.55
CA ILE A 185 10.49 8.42 7.03
C ILE A 185 10.18 9.71 6.28
N LEU A 186 10.15 9.65 4.94
CA LEU A 186 9.94 10.83 4.11
C LEU A 186 8.55 11.44 4.34
N TRP A 187 7.52 10.61 4.38
CA TRP A 187 6.15 11.03 4.60
C TRP A 187 5.97 11.64 5.99
N TRP A 188 6.43 10.96 7.04
CA TRP A 188 6.31 11.46 8.41
C TRP A 188 7.12 12.73 8.65
N ALA A 189 8.32 12.82 8.08
CA ALA A 189 9.15 14.02 8.23
C ALA A 189 8.43 15.25 7.66
N VAL A 190 7.79 15.12 6.49
CA VAL A 190 7.04 16.21 5.88
C VAL A 190 5.78 16.54 6.66
N THR A 191 4.94 15.55 6.98
CA THR A 191 3.65 15.82 7.65
C THR A 191 3.84 16.34 9.08
N MET A 192 4.76 15.77 9.85
CA MET A 192 5.13 16.28 11.19
C MET A 192 5.72 17.70 11.11
N GLY A 193 6.53 17.98 10.08
CA GLY A 193 7.19 19.26 9.90
C GLY A 193 6.21 20.37 9.51
N ALA A 194 5.41 20.11 8.48
CA ALA A 194 4.61 21.13 7.80
C ALA A 194 3.12 21.11 8.14
N TYR A 195 2.49 19.95 8.40
CA TYR A 195 1.02 19.82 8.44
C TYR A 195 0.38 20.12 9.81
N GLY A 196 1.14 20.68 10.76
CA GLY A 196 0.62 21.16 12.05
C GLY A 196 0.38 20.08 13.11
N GLU A 197 -0.38 20.43 14.17
CA GLU A 197 -0.47 19.64 15.40
C GLU A 197 -1.09 18.25 15.24
N GLY A 198 -2.04 18.07 14.32
CA GLY A 198 -2.68 16.77 14.08
C GLY A 198 -1.68 15.67 13.71
N PHE A 199 -0.62 16.03 12.99
CA PHE A 199 0.47 15.15 12.56
C PHE A 199 1.65 15.12 13.56
N ARG A 200 1.49 15.75 14.73
CA ARG A 200 2.45 15.70 15.84
C ARG A 200 1.91 14.96 17.06
N THR A 201 0.73 14.36 16.94
CA THR A 201 0.14 13.53 17.99
C THR A 201 1.01 12.30 18.25
N TRP A 202 1.05 11.84 19.51
CA TRP A 202 1.86 10.66 19.85
C TRP A 202 1.40 9.41 19.09
N GLN A 203 0.10 9.30 18.77
CA GLN A 203 -0.46 8.19 18.00
C GLN A 203 0.13 8.17 16.59
N TYR A 204 0.16 9.34 15.92
CA TYR A 204 0.74 9.47 14.59
C TYR A 204 2.24 9.22 14.60
N LEU A 205 2.97 9.77 15.57
CA LEU A 205 4.42 9.56 15.65
C LEU A 205 4.76 8.10 15.99
N ALA A 206 4.06 7.50 16.95
CA ALA A 206 4.26 6.11 17.32
C ALA A 206 3.93 5.16 16.16
N SER A 207 2.87 5.43 15.38
CA SER A 207 2.55 4.60 14.21
C SER A 207 3.67 4.65 13.16
N GLY A 208 4.28 5.82 12.94
CA GLY A 208 5.45 5.95 12.06
C GLY A 208 6.66 5.15 12.53
N VAL A 209 7.00 5.25 13.82
CA VAL A 209 8.12 4.49 14.43
C VAL A 209 7.87 2.99 14.31
N VAL A 210 6.68 2.52 14.65
CA VAL A 210 6.30 1.10 14.56
C VAL A 210 6.31 0.62 13.11
N ALA A 211 5.77 1.41 12.18
CA ALA A 211 5.75 1.06 10.76
C ALA A 211 7.17 0.96 10.19
N PHE A 212 8.03 1.95 10.45
CA PHE A 212 9.42 1.94 10.01
C PHE A 212 10.20 0.74 10.55
N GLY A 213 10.11 0.50 11.87
CA GLY A 213 10.77 -0.64 12.51
C GLY A 213 10.30 -1.97 11.93
N THR A 214 8.98 -2.13 11.74
CA THR A 214 8.40 -3.37 11.21
C THR A 214 8.79 -3.60 9.75
N LEU A 215 8.72 -2.57 8.89
CA LEU A 215 9.10 -2.67 7.48
C LEU A 215 10.61 -2.93 7.30
N THR A 216 11.44 -2.31 8.13
CA THR A 216 12.88 -2.59 8.18
C THR A 216 13.15 -4.03 8.60
N GLY A 217 12.47 -4.51 9.65
CA GLY A 217 12.54 -5.90 10.09
C GLY A 217 12.11 -6.89 9.00
N LEU A 218 11.01 -6.59 8.29
CA LEU A 218 10.55 -7.37 7.15
C LEU A 218 11.57 -7.40 6.02
N SER A 219 12.16 -6.25 5.67
CA SER A 219 13.22 -6.18 4.66
C SER A 219 14.38 -7.11 5.00
N VAL A 220 14.89 -7.02 6.23
CA VAL A 220 15.98 -7.88 6.71
C VAL A 220 15.57 -9.36 6.74
N TRP A 221 14.37 -9.67 7.21
CA TRP A 221 13.87 -11.05 7.28
C TRP A 221 13.75 -11.68 5.89
N ILE A 222 13.14 -10.98 4.94
CA ILE A 222 12.98 -11.45 3.55
C ILE A 222 14.35 -11.57 2.87
N HIS A 223 15.27 -10.64 3.12
CA HIS A 223 16.64 -10.75 2.63
C HIS A 223 17.30 -12.06 3.13
N ARG A 224 17.21 -12.35 4.42
CA ARG A 224 17.77 -13.58 5.01
C ARG A 224 17.14 -14.84 4.43
N LEU A 225 15.81 -14.87 4.27
CA LEU A 225 15.11 -16.01 3.66
C LEU A 225 15.56 -16.27 2.22
N ARG A 226 15.81 -15.21 1.44
CA ARG A 226 16.27 -15.35 0.04
C ARG A 226 17.76 -15.60 -0.10
N ALA A 227 18.57 -15.21 0.89
CA ALA A 227 20.00 -15.49 0.92
C ALA A 227 20.30 -16.98 1.21
N ALA A 228 19.36 -17.70 1.85
CA ALA A 228 19.50 -19.13 2.15
C ALA A 228 19.38 -20.05 0.92
N GLY A 229 19.00 -19.52 -0.25
CA GLY A 229 18.84 -20.25 -1.50
C GLY A 229 17.58 -19.83 -2.27
N PRO A 230 17.32 -20.44 -3.44
CA PRO A 230 16.08 -20.21 -4.17
C PRO A 230 14.87 -20.47 -3.26
N PRO A 231 13.88 -19.57 -3.20
CA PRO A 231 12.73 -19.76 -2.33
C PRO A 231 11.96 -21.02 -2.77
N PRO A 232 11.63 -21.93 -1.84
CA PRO A 232 10.89 -23.13 -2.18
C PRO A 232 9.49 -22.78 -2.68
N GLU A 233 8.88 -23.66 -3.49
CA GLU A 233 7.46 -23.53 -3.79
C GLU A 233 6.63 -23.64 -2.48
N PRO A 234 5.60 -22.80 -2.32
CA PRO A 234 4.67 -22.88 -1.20
C PRO A 234 4.03 -24.26 -1.04
N ASP A 235 4.19 -24.86 0.13
CA ASP A 235 3.53 -26.10 0.53
C ASP A 235 2.16 -25.76 1.14
N LEU A 236 1.12 -25.74 0.29
CA LEU A 236 -0.25 -25.38 0.68
C LEU A 236 -1.04 -26.56 1.27
N GLU A 237 -0.51 -27.79 1.22
CA GLU A 237 -1.21 -29.02 1.59
C GLU A 237 -0.90 -29.50 3.00
N ARG A 238 0.25 -29.12 3.58
CA ARG A 238 0.58 -29.39 5.00
C ARG A 238 -0.20 -28.50 5.95
N VAL A 239 -1.50 -28.74 6.07
CA VAL A 239 -2.28 -28.33 7.24
C VAL A 239 -1.73 -29.11 8.46
N PRO A 240 -1.33 -28.45 9.56
CA PRO A 240 -0.92 -29.16 10.77
C PRO A 240 -2.02 -30.14 11.19
N ALA A 241 -1.63 -31.37 11.52
CA ALA A 241 -2.57 -32.44 11.91
C ALA A 241 -3.51 -32.06 13.07
N ALA A 242 -3.19 -31.00 13.81
CA ALA A 242 -3.95 -30.47 14.94
C ALA A 242 -5.32 -29.84 14.58
N VAL A 243 -5.71 -29.75 13.31
CA VAL A 243 -7.03 -29.20 12.88
C VAL A 243 -7.91 -30.27 12.22
N ARG A 244 -7.51 -31.55 12.28
CA ARG A 244 -8.31 -32.69 11.76
C ARG A 244 -9.11 -33.43 12.83
N SER A 245 -9.20 -32.90 14.05
CA SER A 245 -10.00 -33.45 15.16
C SER A 245 -11.33 -32.73 15.30
#